data_AF-A0A4U6AQ03-F1
#
_entry.id   AF-A0A4U6AQ03-F1
#
_cell.length_a   1.000
_cell.length_b   1.000
_cell.length_c   1.000
_cell.angle_alpha   90.00
_cell.angle_beta   90.00
_cell.angle_gamma   90.00
#
_symmetry.space_group_name_H-M   'P 1'
#
loop_
_entity.id
_entity.type
_entity.pdbx_description
1 polymer ?
#
loop_
_entity_poly.entity_id
_entity_poly.type
_entity_poly.pdbx_seq_one_letter_code
_entity_poly.pdbx_strand_id
1 'polypeptide(L)'
;MLKSWVECGQDPSLFWRLTLREVRVVIDGAVARMKRDRDERAILAWHIAALSRQKKLPKLKDLITNDERRPAPKRSWEEDFAGISAWFKARK
;
A
#
# COMPACT_ATOMS: atom_id res chain seq x y z
N MET A 1 -12.11 21.82 12.86
CA MET A 1 -10.70 21.44 12.54
C MET A 1 -9.99 20.84 13.75
N LEU A 2 -9.92 21.51 14.91
CA LEU A 2 -9.35 20.94 16.14
C LEU A 2 -10.01 19.62 16.59
N LYS A 3 -11.34 19.47 16.46
CA LYS A 3 -12.03 18.21 16.73
C LYS A 3 -11.42 17.04 15.94
N SER A 4 -11.28 17.20 14.63
CA SER A 4 -10.70 16.18 13.74
C SER A 4 -9.23 15.90 14.05
N TRP A 5 -8.49 16.90 14.54
CA TRP A 5 -7.12 16.73 15.03
C TRP A 5 -7.05 15.78 16.23
N VAL A 6 -7.92 15.97 17.21
CA VAL A 6 -8.03 15.09 18.39
C VAL A 6 -8.54 13.71 17.99
N GLU A 7 -9.51 13.61 17.07
CA GLU A 7 -9.97 12.33 16.50
C GLU A 7 -8.85 11.55 15.79
N CYS A 8 -7.87 12.24 15.21
CA CYS A 8 -6.67 11.62 14.64
C CYS A 8 -5.67 11.11 15.72
N GLY A 9 -5.99 11.28 17.01
CA GLY A 9 -5.17 10.87 18.15
C GLY A 9 -3.99 11.78 18.42
N GLN A 10 -4.03 13.03 17.94
CA GLN A 10 -2.95 14.00 18.13
C GLN A 10 -3.17 14.84 19.39
N ASP A 11 -2.08 15.30 20.01
CA ASP A 11 -2.14 16.20 21.16
C ASP A 11 -2.82 17.54 20.79
N PRO A 12 -3.89 17.95 21.49
CA PRO A 12 -4.56 19.23 21.27
C PRO A 12 -3.63 20.43 21.35
N SER A 13 -2.58 20.38 22.17
CA SER A 13 -1.67 21.52 22.36
C SER A 13 -0.82 21.80 21.11
N LEU A 14 -0.48 20.75 20.37
CA LEU A 14 0.36 20.82 19.18
C LEU A 14 -0.34 21.51 18.00
N PHE A 15 -1.68 21.42 17.94
CA PHE A 15 -2.48 22.06 16.89
C PHE A 15 -2.23 23.57 16.78
N TRP A 16 -2.07 24.24 17.93
CA TRP A 16 -1.85 25.69 17.99
C TRP A 16 -0.41 26.11 17.70
N ARG A 17 0.52 25.15 17.65
CA ARG A 17 1.95 25.40 17.42
C ARG A 17 2.38 25.17 15.97
N LEU A 18 1.54 24.49 15.19
CA LEU A 18 1.82 24.15 13.79
C LEU A 18 1.18 25.14 12.82
N THR A 19 1.79 25.22 11.64
CA THR A 19 1.19 25.90 10.49
C THR A 19 0.10 25.03 9.85
N LEU A 20 -0.82 25.66 9.11
CA LEU A 20 -1.89 24.93 8.39
C LEU A 20 -1.35 23.90 7.38
N ARG A 21 -0.17 24.12 6.81
CA ARG A 21 0.48 23.17 5.90
C ARG A 21 0.91 21.91 6.63
N GLU A 22 1.51 22.05 7.82
CA GLU A 22 1.93 20.91 8.64
C GLU A 22 0.72 20.16 9.19
N VAL A 23 -0.30 20.89 9.66
CA VAL A 23 -1.57 20.29 10.10
C VAL A 23 -2.18 19.43 8.99
N ARG A 24 -2.16 19.91 7.74
CA ARG A 24 -2.64 19.13 6.58
C ARG A 24 -1.85 17.83 6.41
N VAL A 25 -0.52 17.88 6.42
CA VAL A 25 0.32 16.68 6.26
C VAL A 25 0.00 15.62 7.32
N VAL A 26 -0.16 16.04 8.57
CA VAL A 26 -0.49 15.12 9.68
C VAL A 26 -1.88 14.51 9.50
N ILE A 27 -2.89 15.32 9.19
CA ILE A 27 -4.26 14.84 8.97
C ILE A 27 -4.31 13.89 7.77
N ASP A 28 -3.66 14.22 6.66
CA ASP A 28 -3.61 13.38 5.46
C ASP A 28 -2.96 12.02 5.77
N GLY A 29 -1.87 12.02 6.54
CA GLY A 29 -1.22 10.80 7.02
C GLY A 29 -2.15 9.96 7.91
N ALA A 30 -2.87 10.60 8.84
CA ALA A 30 -3.83 9.92 9.71
C ALA A 30 -4.99 9.30 8.92
N VAL A 31 -5.55 10.03 7.96
CA VAL A 31 -6.62 9.53 7.06
C VAL A 31 -6.11 8.36 6.22
N ALA A 32 -4.90 8.45 5.66
CA ALA A 32 -4.30 7.36 4.90
C ALA A 32 -4.11 6.09 5.75
N ARG A 33 -3.70 6.24 7.02
CA ARG A 33 -3.66 5.13 7.98
C ARG A 33 -5.04 4.54 8.22
N MET A 34 -6.03 5.35 8.56
CA MET A 34 -7.40 4.89 8.82
C MET A 34 -8.01 4.14 7.63
N LYS A 35 -7.73 4.60 6.39
CA LYS A 35 -8.14 3.89 5.17
C LYS A 35 -7.49 2.51 5.07
N ARG A 36 -6.15 2.43 5.24
CA ARG A 36 -5.43 1.15 5.23
C ARG A 36 -5.97 0.18 6.28
N ASP A 37 -6.18 0.64 7.51
CA ASP A 37 -6.69 -0.19 8.60
C ASP A 37 -8.12 -0.68 8.32
N ARG A 38 -8.96 0.17 7.73
CA ARG A 38 -10.32 -0.20 7.30
C ARG A 38 -10.28 -1.27 6.21
N ASP A 39 -9.45 -1.07 5.19
CA ASP A 39 -9.35 -1.98 4.05
C ASP A 39 -8.78 -3.33 4.51
N GLU A 40 -7.76 -3.33 5.36
CA GLU A 40 -7.20 -4.54 5.98
C GLU A 40 -8.28 -5.34 6.74
N ARG A 41 -9.09 -4.67 7.57
CA ARG A 41 -10.19 -5.32 8.29
C ARG A 41 -11.27 -5.87 7.36
N ALA A 42 -11.61 -5.14 6.30
CA ALA A 42 -12.58 -5.59 5.31
C ALA A 42 -12.09 -6.83 4.57
N ILE A 43 -10.82 -6.82 4.15
CA ILE A 43 -10.14 -7.95 3.52
C ILE A 43 -10.11 -9.14 4.48
N LEU A 44 -9.73 -8.95 5.73
CA LEU A 44 -9.71 -10.00 6.75
C LEU A 44 -11.09 -10.63 6.94
N ALA A 45 -12.13 -9.82 7.14
CA ALA A 45 -13.49 -10.31 7.33
C ALA A 45 -13.99 -11.09 6.11
N TRP A 46 -13.68 -10.59 4.90
CA TRP A 46 -14.01 -11.28 3.66
C TRP A 46 -13.27 -12.62 3.54
N HIS A 47 -11.98 -12.67 3.84
CA HIS A 47 -11.19 -13.91 3.79
C HIS A 47 -11.68 -14.94 4.82
N ILE A 48 -12.02 -14.52 6.05
CA ILE A 48 -12.60 -15.41 7.05
C ILE A 48 -13.87 -16.06 6.50
N ALA A 49 -14.81 -15.27 5.98
CA ALA A 49 -16.07 -15.77 5.43
C ALA A 49 -15.87 -16.62 4.17
N ALA A 50 -14.92 -16.26 3.30
CA ALA A 50 -14.63 -17.01 2.09
C ALA A 50 -14.00 -18.38 2.40
N LEU A 51 -13.04 -18.43 3.33
CA LEU A 51 -12.36 -19.65 3.74
C LEU A 51 -13.27 -20.58 4.55
N SER A 52 -14.15 -20.03 5.41
CA SER A 52 -15.11 -20.85 6.17
C SER A 52 -16.12 -21.57 5.27
N ARG A 53 -16.33 -21.09 4.05
CA ARG A 53 -17.26 -21.68 3.07
C ARG A 53 -16.58 -22.69 2.13
N GLN A 54 -15.25 -22.86 2.19
CA GLN A 54 -14.55 -23.80 1.32
C GLN A 54 -14.69 -25.24 1.83
N LYS A 55 -14.96 -26.18 0.91
CA LYS A 55 -14.95 -27.62 1.23
C LYS A 55 -13.56 -28.15 1.60
N LYS A 56 -12.51 -27.57 0.99
CA LYS A 56 -11.11 -27.90 1.24
C LYS A 56 -10.34 -26.61 1.43
N LEU A 57 -9.76 -26.44 2.61
CA LEU A 57 -8.97 -25.26 2.93
C LEU A 57 -7.63 -25.29 2.16
N PRO A 58 -7.21 -24.19 1.52
CA PRO A 58 -5.87 -24.06 0.95
C PRO A 58 -4.80 -24.21 2.03
N LYS A 59 -3.59 -24.63 1.65
CA LYS A 59 -2.48 -24.65 2.62
C LYS A 59 -2.07 -23.21 2.91
N LEU A 60 -1.77 -22.91 4.17
CA LEU A 60 -1.42 -21.55 4.60
C LEU A 60 -0.24 -20.95 3.81
N LYS A 61 0.78 -21.77 3.49
CA LYS A 61 1.95 -21.36 2.70
C LYS A 61 1.61 -20.84 1.30
N ASP A 62 0.45 -21.21 0.76
CA ASP A 62 -0.01 -20.78 -0.56
C ASP A 62 -0.76 -19.43 -0.49
N LEU A 63 -1.15 -18.99 0.72
CA LEU A 63 -1.86 -17.72 0.99
C LEU A 63 -0.93 -16.62 1.50
N ILE A 64 0.24 -16.98 2.04
CA ILE A 64 1.25 -16.02 2.48
C ILE A 64 2.07 -15.61 1.27
N THR A 65 2.26 -14.30 1.07
CA THR A 65 3.20 -13.79 0.07
C THR A 65 4.61 -14.25 0.46
N ASN A 66 5.15 -15.24 -0.25
CA ASN A 66 6.57 -15.54 -0.19
C ASN A 66 7.29 -14.43 -0.95
N ASP A 67 8.14 -13.68 -0.25
CA ASP A 67 9.04 -12.66 -0.83
C ASP A 67 10.21 -13.31 -1.60
N GLU A 68 10.13 -14.62 -1.87
CA GLU A 68 10.94 -15.27 -2.88
C GLU A 68 10.61 -14.62 -4.22
N ARG A 69 11.40 -13.60 -4.58
CA ARG A 69 11.36 -12.92 -5.87
C ARG A 69 11.03 -13.94 -6.94
N ARG A 70 9.82 -13.90 -7.48
CA ARG A 70 9.48 -14.65 -8.68
C ARG A 70 10.57 -14.30 -9.69
N PRO A 71 11.37 -15.28 -10.17
CA PRO A 71 12.47 -14.96 -11.06
C PRO A 71 11.90 -14.15 -12.22
N ALA A 72 12.54 -13.01 -12.50
CA ALA A 72 12.11 -12.17 -13.60
C ALA A 72 11.99 -13.06 -14.85
N PRO A 73 10.93 -12.89 -15.67
CA PRO A 73 10.81 -13.64 -16.91
C PRO A 73 12.12 -13.50 -17.67
N LYS A 74 12.68 -14.61 -18.18
CA LYS A 74 13.89 -14.58 -18.99
C LYS A 74 13.59 -13.75 -20.24
N ARG A 75 14.06 -12.51 -20.27
CA ARG A 75 13.99 -11.64 -21.45
C ARG A 75 15.00 -12.12 -22.49
N SER A 76 14.64 -11.99 -23.76
CA SER A 76 15.60 -12.23 -24.83
C SER A 76 16.54 -11.03 -24.96
N TRP A 77 17.75 -11.27 -25.45
CA TRP A 77 18.72 -10.20 -25.74
C TRP A 77 18.16 -9.15 -26.72
N GLU A 78 17.29 -9.57 -27.63
CA GLU A 78 16.64 -8.69 -28.61
C GLU A 78 15.72 -7.67 -27.94
N GLU A 79 14.95 -8.09 -26.94
CA GLU A 79 14.05 -7.21 -26.17
C GLU A 79 14.84 -6.16 -25.36
N ASP A 80 15.95 -6.59 -24.74
CA ASP A 80 16.81 -5.69 -23.98
C ASP A 80 17.52 -4.68 -24.90
N PHE A 81 18.03 -5.14 -26.06
CA PHE A 81 18.68 -4.27 -27.04
C PHE A 81 17.70 -3.28 -27.68
N ALA A 82 16.48 -3.70 -27.99
CA ALA A 82 15.42 -2.81 -28.49
C ALA A 82 15.09 -1.70 -27.49
N GLY A 83 15.01 -2.03 -26.18
CA GLY A 83 14.81 -1.03 -25.13
C GLY A 83 15.96 -0.03 -25.03
N ILE A 84 17.20 -0.51 -25.06
CA ILE A 84 18.41 0.33 -24.98
C ILE A 84 18.53 1.24 -26.21
N SER A 85 18.35 0.69 -27.41
CA SER A 85 18.44 1.46 -28.67
C SER A 85 17.35 2.53 -28.78
N ALA A 86 16.13 2.25 -28.34
CA ALA A 86 15.04 3.23 -28.28
C ALA A 86 15.37 4.40 -27.33
N TRP A 87 15.95 4.12 -26.16
CA TRP A 87 16.38 5.15 -25.21
C TRP A 87 17.51 6.02 -25.78
N PHE A 88 18.49 5.41 -26.47
CA PHE A 88 19.56 6.16 -27.14
C PHE A 88 19.03 7.05 -28.26
N LYS A 89 18.09 6.56 -29.07
CA LYS A 89 17.47 7.33 -30.15
C LYS A 89 16.66 8.51 -29.63
N ALA A 90 15.99 8.37 -28.48
CA ALA A 90 15.24 9.45 -27.85
C ALA A 90 16.13 10.55 -27.23
N ARG A 91 17.44 10.30 -27.07
CA ARG A 91 18.42 11.22 -26.48
C ARG A 91 19.25 12.00 -27.49
N LYS A 92 19.01 11.81 -28.79
CA LYS A 92 19.69 12.48 -29.90
C LYS A 92 18.72 13.40 -30.61
#